data_AF-A0A316E255-F1
#
_entry.id   AF-A0A316E255-F1
#
_cell.length_a   1.000
_cell.length_b   1.000
_cell.length_c   1.000
_cell.angle_alpha   90.00
_cell.angle_beta   90.00
_cell.angle_gamma   90.00
#
_symmetry.space_group_name_H-M   'P 1'
#
loop_
_entity.id
_entity.type
_entity.pdbx_description
1 polymer ?
#
loop_
_entity_poly.entity_id
_entity_poly.type
_entity_poly.pdbx_seq_one_letter_code
_entity_poly.pdbx_strand_id
1 'polypeptide(L)'
;MKKTNNKKDFKVPEGYFEGFTDKLMERIKTSNGDQKNLMLPKSDGFKVPDTYFEGLHSKIQSKLKEDETKVIPLNPWRKQLYYAAASVAIVVLLTIAVQFNQSPELTFESLANSDIEDYFEQTDLGFSTYEIAEVIPVDDLEVSDILEYQFKDENIIDYLDDDIDNIEELNLLDND
;
A
#
# COMPACT_ATOMS: atom_id res chain seq x y z
N MET A 1 21.71 -29.27 -3.81
CA MET A 1 21.74 -30.02 -2.53
C MET A 1 22.29 -31.43 -2.81
N LYS A 2 23.45 -31.78 -2.24
CA LYS A 2 24.10 -33.09 -2.46
C LYS A 2 23.33 -34.16 -1.66
N LYS A 3 22.75 -35.16 -2.33
CA LYS A 3 22.15 -36.33 -1.69
C LYS A 3 23.25 -37.12 -0.96
N THR A 4 23.16 -37.24 0.36
CA THR A 4 24.05 -38.11 1.14
C THR A 4 23.56 -39.55 1.00
N ASN A 5 24.42 -40.43 0.48
CA ASN A 5 24.15 -41.88 0.44
C ASN A 5 24.22 -42.44 1.86
N ASN A 6 23.09 -42.45 2.57
CA ASN A 6 22.95 -43.03 3.90
C ASN A 6 22.80 -44.56 3.86
N LYS A 7 23.71 -45.27 3.16
CA LYS A 7 23.84 -46.73 3.30
C LYS A 7 24.98 -47.01 4.26
N LYS A 8 24.68 -46.90 5.55
CA LYS A 8 25.53 -47.44 6.62
C LYS A 8 25.06 -48.87 6.90
N ASP A 9 25.40 -49.80 6.01
CA ASP A 9 25.11 -51.23 6.18
C ASP A 9 26.09 -51.87 7.18
N PHE A 10 26.20 -51.31 8.40
CA PHE A 10 26.91 -51.96 9.49
C PHE A 10 26.00 -53.00 10.12
N LYS A 11 26.05 -54.23 9.62
CA LYS A 11 25.44 -55.39 10.27
C LYS A 11 26.51 -56.13 11.07
N VAL A 12 26.24 -56.38 12.33
CA VAL A 12 27.07 -57.28 13.14
C VAL A 12 26.78 -58.73 12.73
N PRO A 13 27.75 -59.65 12.83
CA PRO A 13 27.49 -61.08 12.65
C PRO A 13 26.39 -61.59 13.59
N GLU A 14 25.68 -62.61 13.14
CA GLU A 14 24.73 -63.34 13.99
C GLU A 14 25.47 -63.90 15.22
N GLY A 15 24.90 -63.71 16.41
CA GLY A 15 25.52 -64.12 17.68
C GLY A 15 26.64 -63.20 18.20
N TYR A 16 26.95 -62.07 17.56
CA TYR A 16 28.06 -61.18 18.00
C TYR A 16 27.94 -60.71 19.47
N PHE A 17 26.72 -60.42 19.92
CA PHE A 17 26.45 -59.97 21.29
C PHE A 17 26.12 -61.12 22.26
N GLU A 18 26.06 -62.36 21.77
CA GLU A 18 25.69 -63.50 22.59
C GLU A 18 26.78 -63.82 23.62
N GLY A 19 26.41 -63.79 24.90
CA GLY A 19 27.34 -63.92 26.02
C GLY A 19 28.35 -62.77 26.16
N PHE A 20 28.14 -61.63 25.47
CA PHE A 20 29.04 -60.47 25.59
C PHE A 20 29.08 -59.93 27.02
N THR A 21 27.91 -59.76 27.64
CA THR A 21 27.79 -59.24 29.01
C THR A 21 28.48 -60.14 30.02
N ASP A 22 28.31 -61.45 29.90
CA ASP A 22 28.92 -62.42 30.81
C ASP A 22 30.45 -62.42 30.67
N LYS A 23 30.95 -62.44 29.43
CA LYS A 23 32.39 -62.34 29.13
C LYS A 23 32.98 -61.01 29.60
N LEU A 24 32.26 -59.90 29.46
CA LEU A 24 32.69 -58.59 29.93
C LEU A 24 32.76 -58.57 31.46
N MET A 25 31.73 -59.08 32.13
CA MET A 25 31.66 -59.13 33.59
C MET A 25 32.73 -60.09 34.18
N GLU A 26 33.00 -61.20 33.52
CA GLU A 26 34.09 -62.12 33.85
C GLU A 26 35.46 -61.44 33.75
N ARG A 27 35.70 -60.66 32.69
CA ARG A 27 36.93 -59.87 32.51
C ARG A 27 37.10 -58.80 33.60
N ILE A 28 36.03 -58.09 33.96
CA ILE A 28 36.05 -57.05 35.01
C ILE A 28 36.30 -57.68 36.39
N LYS A 29 35.68 -58.82 36.69
CA LYS A 29 35.89 -59.54 37.96
C LYS A 29 37.33 -60.05 38.09
N THR A 30 37.87 -60.63 37.02
CA THR A 30 39.28 -61.09 36.97
C THR A 30 40.27 -59.93 37.10
N SER A 31 39.95 -58.75 36.56
CA SER A 31 40.81 -57.56 36.68
C SER A 31 40.93 -56.97 38.09
N ASN A 32 39.94 -57.20 38.97
CA ASN A 32 39.92 -56.63 40.33
C ASN A 32 40.53 -57.58 41.39
N GLY A 33 40.67 -58.88 41.07
CA GLY A 33 41.07 -59.91 42.04
C GLY A 33 42.55 -60.34 42.00
N ASP A 34 43.17 -60.43 40.82
CA ASP A 34 44.52 -60.99 40.68
C ASP A 34 45.39 -60.21 39.67
N GLN A 35 46.40 -59.50 40.15
CA GLN A 35 47.25 -58.59 39.35
C GLN A 35 48.15 -59.28 38.30
N LYS A 36 48.13 -60.61 38.15
CA LYS A 36 48.97 -61.34 37.18
C LYS A 36 48.33 -61.54 35.80
N ASN A 37 47.02 -61.38 35.65
CA ASN A 37 46.29 -61.53 34.37
C ASN A 37 45.44 -60.29 34.04
N LEU A 38 45.95 -59.09 34.35
CA LEU A 38 45.27 -57.85 34.02
C LEU A 38 45.45 -57.53 32.53
N MET A 39 44.42 -57.79 31.71
CA MET A 39 44.40 -57.37 30.30
C MET A 39 44.15 -55.87 30.10
N LEU A 40 43.92 -55.12 31.19
CA LEU A 40 43.78 -53.66 31.15
C LEU A 40 45.13 -52.99 31.45
N PRO A 41 45.60 -52.05 30.62
CA PRO A 41 46.83 -51.33 30.90
C PRO A 41 46.72 -50.55 32.21
N LYS A 42 47.76 -50.60 33.05
CA LYS A 42 47.83 -49.88 34.33
C LYS A 42 47.99 -48.36 34.18
N SER A 43 48.32 -47.91 32.97
CA SER A 43 48.50 -46.50 32.64
C SER A 43 47.35 -46.02 31.76
N ASP A 44 46.91 -44.78 31.96
CA ASP A 44 45.99 -44.11 31.04
C ASP A 44 46.50 -44.25 29.60
N GLY A 45 45.75 -44.99 28.79
CA GLY A 45 46.16 -45.37 27.43
C GLY A 45 46.17 -44.19 26.44
N PHE A 46 45.55 -43.07 26.82
CA PHE A 46 45.50 -41.86 26.02
C PHE A 46 46.30 -40.76 26.73
N LYS A 47 47.58 -40.65 26.36
CA LYS A 47 48.38 -39.46 26.67
C LYS A 47 48.38 -38.53 25.48
N VAL A 48 48.16 -37.25 25.73
CA VAL A 48 48.42 -36.22 24.73
C VAL A 48 49.92 -36.09 24.51
N PRO A 49 50.39 -35.74 23.29
CA PRO A 49 51.78 -35.39 23.06
C PRO A 49 52.23 -34.26 23.99
N ASP A 50 53.50 -34.28 24.41
CA ASP A 50 54.07 -33.33 25.38
C ASP A 50 53.84 -31.85 25.00
N THR A 51 53.74 -31.57 23.70
CA THR A 51 53.59 -30.23 23.13
C THR A 51 52.19 -29.92 22.59
N TYR A 52 51.19 -30.77 22.87
CA TYR A 52 49.82 -30.62 22.31
C TYR A 52 49.19 -29.25 22.62
N PHE A 53 49.39 -28.75 23.84
CA PHE A 53 48.88 -27.46 24.28
C PHE A 53 49.83 -26.30 23.99
N GLU A 54 51.03 -26.58 23.51
CA GLU A 54 52.02 -25.56 23.18
C GLU A 54 51.58 -24.78 21.94
N GLY A 55 51.52 -23.45 22.07
CA GLY A 55 51.08 -22.58 20.97
C GLY A 55 49.57 -22.63 20.65
N LEU A 56 48.76 -23.40 21.39
CA LEU A 56 47.30 -23.46 21.18
C LEU A 56 46.68 -22.07 21.30
N HIS A 57 47.04 -21.32 22.34
CA HIS A 57 46.56 -19.95 22.56
C HIS A 57 46.92 -19.02 21.40
N SER A 58 48.17 -19.08 20.91
CA SER A 58 48.62 -18.27 19.76
C SER A 58 47.86 -18.64 18.47
N LYS A 59 47.60 -19.93 18.26
CA LYS A 59 46.85 -20.44 17.10
C LYS A 59 45.36 -20.08 17.15
N ILE A 60 44.79 -19.98 18.35
CA ILE A 60 43.43 -19.47 18.56
C ILE A 60 43.40 -17.97 18.26
N GLN A 61 44.34 -17.19 18.81
CA GLN A 61 44.43 -15.75 18.56
C GLN A 61 44.68 -15.40 17.09
N SER A 62 45.51 -16.16 16.37
CA SER A 62 45.74 -15.93 14.95
C SER A 62 44.53 -16.24 14.08
N LYS A 63 43.64 -17.13 14.53
CA LYS A 63 42.35 -17.41 13.88
C LYS A 63 41.25 -16.41 14.24
N LEU A 64 41.38 -15.73 15.39
CA LEU A 64 40.48 -14.67 15.85
C LEU A 64 40.82 -13.30 15.27
N LYS A 65 42.07 -13.10 14.80
CA LYS A 65 42.40 -11.98 13.92
C LYS A 65 41.71 -12.21 12.57
N GLU A 66 40.44 -11.86 12.52
CA GLU A 66 39.72 -11.66 11.27
C GLU A 66 40.40 -10.49 10.56
N ASP A 67 41.02 -10.77 9.40
CA ASP A 67 41.25 -9.73 8.41
C ASP A 67 39.90 -9.09 8.10
N GLU A 68 39.83 -7.77 8.18
CA GLU A 68 38.59 -7.01 8.01
C GLU A 68 37.97 -7.32 6.65
N THR A 69 37.08 -8.31 6.62
CA THR A 69 36.41 -8.72 5.39
C THR A 69 35.65 -7.51 4.88
N LYS A 70 35.97 -7.05 3.66
CA LYS A 70 35.35 -5.87 3.05
C LYS A 70 33.84 -6.04 2.95
N VAL A 71 33.13 -5.59 3.97
CA VAL A 71 31.66 -5.58 3.98
C VAL A 71 31.17 -4.47 3.07
N ILE A 72 30.29 -4.83 2.14
CA ILE A 72 29.60 -3.86 1.30
C ILE A 72 28.34 -3.45 2.06
N PRO A 73 28.19 -2.19 2.50
CA PRO A 73 26.97 -1.75 3.15
C PRO A 73 25.81 -1.81 2.13
N LEU A 74 24.71 -2.45 2.50
CA LEU A 74 23.50 -2.48 1.68
C LEU A 74 22.80 -1.12 1.81
N ASN A 75 22.83 -0.33 0.72
CA ASN A 75 22.14 0.95 0.66
C ASN A 75 20.61 0.75 0.66
N PRO A 76 19.84 1.39 1.55
CA PRO A 76 18.40 1.18 1.65
C PRO A 76 17.62 1.93 0.56
N TRP A 77 17.71 1.47 -0.70
CA TRP A 77 16.97 2.02 -1.84
C TRP A 77 15.45 2.05 -1.63
N ARG A 78 14.91 1.21 -0.74
CA ARG A 78 13.49 1.26 -0.34
C ARG A 78 13.07 2.58 0.30
N LYS A 79 13.97 3.25 1.03
CA LYS A 79 13.69 4.57 1.61
C LYS A 79 13.60 5.64 0.53
N GLN A 80 14.49 5.58 -0.47
CA GLN A 80 14.48 6.50 -1.61
C GLN A 80 13.22 6.31 -2.47
N LEU A 81 12.78 5.06 -2.68
CA LEU A 81 11.52 4.75 -3.36
C LEU A 81 10.30 5.31 -2.61
N TYR A 82 10.30 5.27 -1.27
CA TYR A 82 9.24 5.86 -0.46
C TYR A 82 9.18 7.39 -0.62
N TYR A 83 10.34 8.08 -0.58
CA TYR A 83 10.40 9.52 -0.82
C TYR A 83 9.97 9.90 -2.24
N ALA A 84 10.35 9.11 -3.24
CA ALA A 84 9.93 9.32 -4.63
C ALA A 84 8.42 9.12 -4.82
N ALA A 85 7.81 8.11 -4.18
CA ALA A 85 6.37 7.91 -4.22
C ALA A 85 5.61 9.03 -3.50
N ALA A 86 6.12 9.49 -2.35
CA ALA A 86 5.53 10.58 -1.58
C ALA A 86 5.55 11.92 -2.33
N SER A 87 6.63 12.23 -3.05
CA SER A 87 6.69 13.47 -3.85
C SER A 87 5.69 13.45 -5.01
N VAL A 88 5.52 12.31 -5.69
CA VAL A 88 4.50 12.15 -6.74
C VAL A 88 3.10 12.30 -6.17
N ALA A 89 2.81 11.71 -5.01
CA ALA A 89 1.50 11.86 -4.36
C ALA A 89 1.18 13.32 -4.00
N ILE A 90 2.17 14.09 -3.52
CA ILE A 90 1.99 15.53 -3.22
C ILE A 90 1.67 16.32 -4.48
N VAL A 91 2.37 16.05 -5.59
CA VAL A 91 2.09 16.71 -6.88
C VAL A 91 0.68 16.38 -7.36
N VAL A 92 0.27 15.12 -7.30
CA VAL A 92 -1.10 14.70 -7.68
C VAL A 92 -2.15 15.41 -6.81
N LEU A 93 -1.96 15.43 -5.49
CA LEU A 93 -2.87 16.12 -4.58
C LEU A 93 -2.93 17.62 -4.85
N LEU A 94 -1.80 18.28 -5.13
CA LEU A 94 -1.78 19.69 -5.52
C LEU A 94 -2.50 19.94 -6.84
N THR A 95 -2.31 19.08 -7.85
CA THR A 95 -3.02 19.24 -9.13
C THR A 95 -4.53 19.10 -8.98
N ILE A 96 -4.99 18.15 -8.16
CA ILE A 96 -6.42 17.99 -7.85
C ILE A 96 -6.92 19.20 -7.07
N ALA A 97 -6.21 19.65 -6.04
CA ALA A 97 -6.62 20.82 -5.25
C ALA A 97 -6.74 22.09 -6.11
N VAL A 98 -5.83 22.30 -7.07
CA VAL A 98 -5.92 23.44 -8.01
C VAL A 98 -7.13 23.30 -8.94
N GLN A 99 -7.42 22.10 -9.44
CA GLN A 99 -8.56 21.85 -10.32
C GLN A 99 -9.91 22.11 -9.63
N PHE A 100 -10.03 21.76 -8.35
CA PHE A 100 -11.25 21.96 -7.57
C PHE A 100 -11.43 23.40 -7.08
N ASN A 101 -10.37 24.22 -7.11
CA ASN A 101 -10.41 25.62 -6.72
C ASN A 101 -10.68 26.57 -7.91
N GLN A 102 -11.07 26.02 -9.06
CA GLN A 102 -11.55 26.80 -10.19
C GLN A 102 -13.04 27.07 -9.95
N SER A 103 -13.38 28.25 -9.46
CA SER A 103 -14.77 28.74 -9.52
C SER A 103 -15.17 28.89 -10.99
N PRO A 104 -16.41 28.55 -11.38
CA PRO A 104 -16.90 28.85 -12.72
C PRO A 104 -16.76 30.35 -12.99
N GLU A 105 -16.34 30.73 -14.19
CA GLU A 105 -16.33 32.14 -14.60
C GLU A 105 -17.77 32.66 -14.60
N LEU A 106 -18.05 33.69 -13.79
CA LEU A 106 -19.33 34.38 -13.80
C LEU A 106 -19.47 35.12 -15.14
N THR A 107 -20.35 34.63 -15.99
CA THR A 107 -20.66 35.22 -17.30
C THR A 107 -22.07 35.82 -17.28
N PHE A 108 -22.33 36.80 -18.15
CA PHE A 108 -23.69 37.33 -18.31
C PHE A 108 -24.70 36.23 -18.68
N GLU A 109 -24.27 35.18 -19.38
CA GLU A 109 -25.11 34.02 -19.69
C GLU A 109 -25.48 33.23 -18.43
N SER A 110 -24.53 33.01 -17.51
CA SER A 110 -24.84 32.36 -16.21
C SER A 110 -25.78 33.19 -15.34
N LEU A 111 -25.67 34.52 -15.39
CA LEU A 111 -26.56 35.42 -14.67
C LEU A 111 -27.97 35.38 -15.28
N ALA A 112 -28.07 35.55 -16.60
CA ALA A 112 -29.35 35.51 -17.31
C ALA A 112 -30.09 34.18 -17.11
N ASN A 113 -29.37 33.05 -17.12
CA ASN A 113 -29.99 31.75 -16.85
C ASN A 113 -30.51 31.64 -15.42
N SER A 114 -29.76 32.14 -14.43
CA SER A 114 -30.20 32.19 -13.03
C SER A 114 -31.42 33.08 -12.86
N ASP A 115 -31.42 34.25 -13.48
CA ASP A 115 -32.54 35.20 -13.41
C ASP A 115 -33.81 34.60 -14.04
N ILE A 116 -33.67 33.87 -15.16
CA ILE A 116 -34.79 33.16 -15.81
C ILE A 116 -35.33 32.04 -14.92
N GLU A 117 -34.45 31.25 -14.31
CA GLU A 117 -34.84 30.17 -13.39
C GLU A 117 -35.56 30.73 -12.16
N ASP A 118 -35.02 31.77 -11.53
CA ASP A 118 -35.63 32.47 -10.41
C ASP A 118 -37.00 33.07 -10.77
N TYR A 119 -37.14 33.65 -11.98
CA TYR A 119 -38.42 34.16 -12.47
C TYR A 119 -39.49 33.06 -12.55
N PHE A 120 -39.15 31.88 -13.08
CA PHE A 120 -40.09 30.76 -13.18
C PHE A 120 -40.41 30.11 -11.83
N GLU A 121 -39.48 30.13 -10.86
CA GLU A 121 -39.75 29.65 -9.50
C GLU A 121 -40.64 30.62 -8.71
N GLN A 122 -40.43 31.93 -8.87
CA GLN A 122 -41.18 32.95 -8.15
C GLN A 122 -42.56 33.21 -8.77
N THR A 123 -42.69 33.08 -10.09
CA THR A 123 -43.98 33.16 -10.76
C THR A 123 -44.74 31.85 -10.52
N ASP A 124 -45.87 31.91 -9.80
CA ASP A 124 -46.71 30.74 -9.49
C ASP A 124 -47.43 30.22 -10.74
N LEU A 125 -46.67 29.60 -11.65
CA LEU A 125 -47.16 28.99 -12.88
C LEU A 125 -47.69 27.57 -12.66
N GLY A 126 -47.52 27.03 -11.45
CA GLY A 126 -47.91 25.67 -11.08
C GLY A 126 -47.11 24.56 -11.77
N PHE A 127 -46.04 24.90 -12.49
CA PHE A 127 -45.14 23.96 -13.18
C PHE A 127 -43.67 24.37 -12.96
N SER A 128 -42.81 23.40 -12.70
CA SER A 128 -41.36 23.59 -12.69
C SER A 128 -40.78 23.65 -14.10
N THR A 129 -39.58 24.23 -14.26
CA THR A 129 -38.84 24.27 -15.54
C THR A 129 -38.71 22.90 -16.20
N TYR A 130 -38.55 21.84 -15.38
CA TYR A 130 -38.47 20.45 -15.86
C TYR A 130 -39.81 19.91 -16.36
N GLU A 131 -40.92 20.23 -15.69
CA GLU A 131 -42.27 19.84 -16.13
C GLU A 131 -42.67 20.58 -17.40
N ILE A 132 -42.28 21.85 -17.55
CA ILE A 132 -42.50 22.63 -18.78
C ILE A 132 -41.75 21.99 -19.95
N ALA A 133 -40.48 21.61 -19.74
CA ALA A 133 -39.67 20.97 -20.78
C ALA A 133 -40.21 19.59 -21.21
N GLU A 134 -40.93 18.88 -20.35
CA GLU A 134 -41.58 17.61 -20.68
C GLU A 134 -42.87 17.80 -21.50
N VAL A 135 -43.59 18.90 -21.27
CA VAL A 135 -44.88 19.18 -21.91
C VAL A 135 -44.71 19.90 -23.25
N ILE A 136 -43.62 20.64 -23.46
CA ILE A 136 -43.36 21.34 -24.71
C ILE A 136 -42.85 20.36 -25.79
N PRO A 137 -43.57 20.17 -26.92
CA PRO A 137 -43.16 19.28 -27.99
C PRO A 137 -42.06 19.93 -28.84
N VAL A 138 -40.83 19.99 -28.32
CA VAL A 138 -39.70 20.68 -28.95
C VAL A 138 -39.39 20.18 -30.37
N ASP A 139 -39.67 18.90 -30.64
CA ASP A 139 -39.47 18.28 -31.95
C ASP A 139 -40.46 18.73 -33.03
N ASP A 140 -41.66 19.18 -32.63
CA ASP A 140 -42.76 19.59 -33.52
C ASP A 140 -42.95 21.12 -33.56
N LEU A 141 -42.14 21.90 -32.82
CA LEU A 141 -42.21 23.35 -32.81
C LEU A 141 -41.54 23.96 -34.05
N GLU A 142 -42.34 24.54 -34.95
CA GLU A 142 -41.81 25.36 -36.02
C GLU A 142 -41.61 26.81 -35.54
N VAL A 143 -40.61 27.51 -36.10
CA VAL A 143 -40.36 28.93 -35.80
C VAL A 143 -41.60 29.78 -36.13
N SER A 144 -42.40 29.37 -37.12
CA SER A 144 -43.69 29.97 -37.44
C SER A 144 -44.71 29.87 -36.31
N ASP A 145 -44.75 28.76 -35.56
CA ASP A 145 -45.72 28.58 -34.46
C ASP A 145 -45.44 29.55 -33.31
N ILE A 146 -44.15 29.83 -33.05
CA ILE A 146 -43.72 30.81 -32.05
C ILE A 146 -44.04 32.25 -32.51
N LEU A 147 -43.87 32.53 -33.80
CA LEU A 147 -44.11 33.86 -34.37
C LEU A 147 -45.60 34.15 -34.64
N GLU A 148 -46.43 33.11 -34.82
CA GLU A 148 -47.87 33.22 -35.03
C GLU A 148 -48.63 33.48 -33.72
N TYR A 149 -48.03 33.13 -32.58
CA TYR A 149 -48.48 33.60 -31.28
C TYR A 149 -48.15 35.09 -31.12
N GLN A 150 -48.91 35.92 -31.85
CA GLN A 150 -48.80 37.37 -31.75
C GLN A 150 -49.17 37.79 -30.34
N PHE A 151 -48.19 38.27 -29.59
CA PHE A 151 -48.45 39.03 -28.37
C PHE A 151 -49.40 40.16 -28.73
N LYS A 152 -50.58 40.17 -28.13
CA LYS A 152 -51.46 41.30 -28.30
C LYS A 152 -50.87 42.48 -27.55
N ASP A 153 -50.84 43.64 -28.20
CA ASP A 153 -50.32 44.88 -27.60
C ASP A 153 -50.95 45.17 -26.24
N GLU A 154 -52.24 44.86 -26.05
CA GLU A 154 -52.94 45.00 -24.76
C GLU A 154 -52.24 44.25 -23.61
N ASN A 155 -51.79 43.01 -23.85
CA ASN A 155 -51.13 42.20 -22.83
C ASN A 155 -49.73 42.73 -22.50
N ILE A 156 -49.05 43.32 -23.49
CA ILE A 156 -47.73 43.94 -23.28
C ILE A 156 -47.89 45.22 -22.46
N ILE A 157 -48.91 46.03 -22.75
CA ILE A 157 -49.19 47.26 -22.02
C ILE A 157 -49.58 46.95 -20.57
N ASP A 158 -50.44 45.97 -20.33
CA ASP A 158 -50.83 45.56 -18.97
C ASP A 158 -49.62 45.06 -18.16
N TYR A 159 -48.75 44.22 -18.76
CA TYR A 159 -47.53 43.75 -18.12
C TYR A 159 -46.57 44.91 -17.76
N LEU A 160 -46.37 45.85 -18.69
CA LEU A 160 -45.49 47.00 -18.45
C LEU A 160 -46.05 47.97 -17.40
N ASP A 161 -47.36 48.03 -17.22
CA ASP A 161 -48.01 48.86 -16.18
C ASP A 161 -47.88 48.21 -14.80
N ASP A 162 -48.06 46.88 -14.71
CA ASP A 162 -47.94 46.12 -13.45
C ASP A 162 -46.48 46.04 -12.94
N ASP A 163 -45.49 46.00 -13.84
CA ASP A 163 -44.06 45.90 -13.48
C ASP A 163 -43.30 47.24 -13.54
N ILE A 164 -44.01 48.37 -13.71
CA ILE A 164 -43.37 49.68 -13.90
C ILE A 164 -42.47 50.07 -12.71
N ASP A 165 -42.87 49.70 -11.49
CA ASP A 165 -42.14 49.98 -10.25
C ASP A 165 -40.82 49.20 -10.17
N ASN A 166 -40.80 47.94 -10.64
CA ASN A 166 -39.59 47.09 -10.69
C ASN A 166 -38.58 47.62 -11.73
N ILE A 167 -39.06 48.13 -12.86
CA ILE A 167 -38.23 48.71 -13.92
C ILE A 167 -37.62 50.04 -13.46
N GLU A 168 -38.34 50.81 -12.66
CA GLU A 168 -37.86 52.08 -12.11
C GLU A 168 -36.72 51.89 -11.09
N GLU A 169 -36.75 50.80 -10.30
CA GLU A 169 -35.67 50.44 -9.36
C GLU A 169 -34.35 50.06 -10.07
N LEU A 170 -34.44 49.46 -11.28
CA LEU A 170 -33.28 49.15 -12.13
C LEU A 170 -32.75 50.36 -12.90
N ASN A 171 -33.50 51.47 -12.93
CA ASN A 171 -33.09 52.70 -13.60
C ASN A 171 -32.07 53.44 -12.73
N LEU A 172 -30.82 52.97 -12.77
CA LEU A 172 -29.64 53.49 -12.06
C LEU A 172 -29.22 54.92 -12.48
N LEU A 173 -30.13 55.72 -13.03
CA LEU A 173 -29.93 57.15 -13.22
C LEU A 173 -30.40 57.90 -11.98
N ASP A 174 -29.61 57.76 -10.91
CA ASP A 174 -29.43 58.85 -9.96
C ASP A 174 -28.77 60.00 -10.75
N ASN A 175 -29.60 60.82 -11.39
CA ASN A 175 -29.19 62.15 -11.82
C ASN A 175 -29.25 63.05 -10.59
N ASP A 176 -28.11 63.19 -9.91
CA ASP A 176 -27.74 64.44 -9.24
C ASP A 176 -27.11 65.42 -10.25
#